data_AF-A0A7S1Z182-F1
#
_entry.id   AF-A0A7S1Z182-F1
#
_cell.length_a   1.000
_cell.length_b   1.000
_cell.length_c   1.000
_cell.angle_alpha   90.00
_cell.angle_beta   90.00
_cell.angle_gamma   90.00
#
_symmetry.space_group_name_H-M   'P 1'
#
loop_
_entity.id
_entity.type
_entity.pdbx_description
1 polymer ?
#
loop_
_entity_poly.entity_id
_entity_poly.type
_entity_poly.pdbx_seq_one_letter_code
_entity_poly.pdbx_strand_id
1 'polypeptide(L)'
;MKVTTKTMDDKIELYPFGGSAIVKTKDPDRKIVGGKGLGLQVMSKIGVDVPPGFTMPTTLCPVYAAHGEIPSEIWNNVEKCIARIEKDMNKKFGDETHPLLFSVRSGAAISMPGMMDTVLNIGLNDETVLGLAKATQNPRFAWDAYRRLLNMFGDVVQGIPHESFEERFSIIKEEADVVNDIDLGVEELKNLCNAYKEVFKEHDKEFPQCPREQLKACIKAVFGSWNAPRAIKYREINGIKDLIGTAANIQTMVFGNMGNTSGTGVAFSRNPSTGEHLLYGEYLINAQGEDVVAGIRTPEHISKMEETMPEAYKIFVENVDKIERHFKDMQDVEFTVENGKLWMLQCRNGKRTGVAALKIAIDLVNDGICDKHEAILKVEPDHIKQLLHPNFTAEALDSEDYKTKVFATGLAGGPGAAVGKIVFTTKKAEESKEKGESVILLRECTSPEDVGGMWASA
;
A
#
# COMPACT_ATOMS: atom_id res chain seq x y z
N MET A 1 -23.20 18.88 -16.16
CA MET A 1 -22.79 20.26 -15.80
C MET A 1 -21.59 20.63 -16.66
N LYS A 2 -21.68 21.69 -17.47
CA LYS A 2 -20.53 22.22 -18.21
C LYS A 2 -19.49 22.69 -17.19
N VAL A 3 -18.36 21.99 -17.10
CA VAL A 3 -17.17 22.50 -16.40
C VAL A 3 -16.77 23.75 -17.16
N THR A 4 -17.08 24.89 -16.55
CA THR A 4 -16.69 26.19 -17.05
C THR A 4 -15.16 26.24 -16.96
N THR A 5 -14.54 26.53 -18.08
CA THR A 5 -13.12 26.86 -18.27
C THR A 5 -12.74 28.11 -17.48
N LYS A 6 -12.78 28.00 -16.15
CA LYS A 6 -12.12 28.94 -15.25
C LYS A 6 -10.64 28.56 -15.19
N THR A 7 -9.86 29.25 -16.01
CA THR A 7 -8.42 29.51 -15.85
C THR A 7 -7.56 28.29 -15.49
N MET A 8 -7.14 27.53 -16.50
CA MET A 8 -5.93 26.68 -16.43
C MET A 8 -4.64 27.54 -16.54
N ASP A 9 -4.63 28.73 -15.95
CA ASP A 9 -3.43 29.59 -15.83
C ASP A 9 -2.68 29.36 -14.51
N ASP A 10 -3.23 28.55 -13.61
CA ASP A 10 -2.50 28.07 -12.44
C ASP A 10 -1.56 26.95 -12.88
N LYS A 11 -0.25 27.25 -12.93
CA LYS A 11 0.82 26.26 -13.13
C LYS A 11 0.55 25.07 -12.22
N ILE A 12 0.26 23.91 -12.80
CA ILE A 12 0.06 22.68 -12.03
C ILE A 12 1.37 22.36 -11.29
N GLU A 13 1.32 22.52 -9.97
CA GLU A 13 2.45 22.35 -9.07
C GLU A 13 2.59 20.88 -8.66
N LEU A 14 3.82 20.38 -8.64
CA LEU A 14 4.16 19.09 -8.02
C LEU A 14 4.49 19.33 -6.55
N TYR A 15 4.16 18.39 -5.68
CA TYR A 15 4.30 18.56 -4.24
C TYR A 15 5.45 17.70 -3.70
N PRO A 16 6.68 18.25 -3.56
CA PRO A 16 7.81 17.51 -3.04
C PRO A 16 7.67 17.22 -1.54
N PHE A 17 8.22 16.09 -1.11
CA PHE A 17 8.33 15.68 0.30
C PHE A 17 9.67 14.95 0.53
N GLY A 18 10.05 14.79 1.79
CA GLY A 18 11.30 14.17 2.25
C GLY A 18 12.59 14.89 1.79
N GLY A 19 13.72 14.52 2.39
CA GLY A 19 15.04 15.05 2.04
C GLY A 19 15.10 16.57 2.13
N SER A 20 15.61 17.24 1.10
CA SER A 20 15.70 18.70 1.03
C SER A 20 14.40 19.39 0.60
N ALA A 21 13.25 18.70 0.66
CA ALA A 21 11.96 19.28 0.27
C ALA A 21 11.65 20.52 1.10
N ILE A 22 11.34 21.63 0.42
CA ILE A 22 10.72 22.78 1.07
C ILE A 22 9.22 22.48 1.17
N VAL A 23 8.79 21.96 2.33
CA VAL A 23 7.38 21.71 2.61
C VAL A 23 6.72 23.00 3.09
N LYS A 24 5.54 23.33 2.55
CA LYS A 24 4.78 24.52 2.95
C LYS A 24 4.37 24.42 4.43
N THR A 25 4.28 25.57 5.11
CA THR A 25 3.91 25.63 6.54
C THR A 25 2.49 25.11 6.80
N LYS A 26 1.57 25.39 5.87
CA LYS A 26 0.20 24.88 5.89
C LYS A 26 0.13 23.51 5.23
N ASP A 27 -0.65 22.60 5.83
CA ASP A 27 -0.93 21.29 5.25
C ASP A 27 -1.60 21.44 3.88
N PRO A 28 -1.21 20.61 2.89
CA PRO A 28 -1.84 20.61 1.57
C PRO A 28 -3.30 20.15 1.66
N ASP A 29 -4.12 20.58 0.70
CA ASP A 29 -5.51 20.10 0.64
C ASP A 29 -5.54 18.61 0.26
N ARG A 30 -6.15 17.78 1.13
CA ARG A 30 -6.36 16.34 0.91
C ARG A 30 -7.03 16.04 -0.43
N LYS A 31 -7.90 16.94 -0.92
CA LYS A 31 -8.56 16.79 -2.23
C LYS A 31 -7.58 16.89 -3.40
N ILE A 32 -6.49 17.63 -3.22
CA ILE A 32 -5.49 17.88 -4.27
C ILE A 32 -4.36 16.85 -4.24
N VAL A 33 -3.84 16.48 -3.06
CA VAL A 33 -2.69 15.57 -2.95
C VAL A 33 -3.07 14.14 -2.59
N GLY A 34 -4.35 13.87 -2.36
CA GLY A 34 -4.83 12.59 -1.87
C GLY A 34 -4.47 12.33 -0.41
N GLY A 35 -5.00 11.25 0.17
CA GLY A 35 -4.73 10.86 1.55
C GLY A 35 -3.27 10.49 1.79
N LYS A 36 -2.66 9.72 0.88
CA LYS A 36 -1.24 9.31 1.00
C LYS A 36 -0.28 10.47 0.83
N GLY A 37 -0.49 11.31 -0.20
CA GLY A 37 0.35 12.49 -0.44
C GLY A 37 0.27 13.51 0.70
N LEU A 38 -0.91 13.64 1.33
CA LEU A 38 -1.06 14.43 2.55
C LEU A 38 -0.20 13.86 3.69
N GLY A 39 -0.28 12.55 3.96
CA GLY A 39 0.52 11.90 5.00
C GLY A 39 2.02 12.09 4.79
N LEU A 40 2.52 11.87 3.57
CA LEU A 40 3.93 12.04 3.21
C LEU A 40 4.45 13.47 3.43
N GLN A 41 3.66 14.48 3.03
CA GLN A 41 4.02 15.88 3.24
C GLN A 41 3.97 16.27 4.72
N VAL A 42 2.94 15.84 5.44
CA VAL A 42 2.80 16.13 6.88
C VAL A 42 3.96 15.51 7.65
N MET A 43 4.26 14.23 7.45
CA MET A 43 5.39 13.55 8.09
C MET A 43 6.70 14.30 7.84
N SER A 44 6.96 14.69 6.58
CA SER A 44 8.16 15.48 6.24
C SER A 44 8.17 16.83 6.96
N LYS A 45 7.02 17.50 7.08
CA LYS A 45 6.88 18.80 7.75
C LYS A 45 7.16 18.73 9.25
N ILE A 46 6.73 17.65 9.90
CA ILE A 46 6.89 17.47 11.36
C ILE A 46 8.22 16.82 11.75
N GLY A 47 9.17 16.71 10.81
CA GLY A 47 10.51 16.20 11.06
C GLY A 47 10.59 14.69 11.22
N VAL A 48 9.67 13.95 10.59
CA VAL A 48 9.75 12.49 10.47
C VAL A 48 10.54 12.14 9.22
N ASP A 49 11.45 11.17 9.34
CA ASP A 49 12.26 10.70 8.21
C ASP A 49 11.42 9.93 7.19
N VAL A 50 11.12 10.61 6.07
CA VAL A 50 10.38 10.06 4.93
C VAL A 50 11.33 9.96 3.73
N PRO A 51 11.35 8.83 2.99
CA PRO A 51 12.12 8.72 1.76
C PRO A 51 11.73 9.84 0.78
N PRO A 52 12.71 10.57 0.20
CA PRO A 52 12.41 11.71 -0.67
C PRO A 52 11.57 11.32 -1.88
N GLY A 53 10.62 12.18 -2.23
CA GLY A 53 9.67 11.94 -3.31
C GLY A 53 8.86 13.17 -3.67
N PHE A 54 7.83 12.99 -4.50
CA PHE A 54 6.88 14.04 -4.85
C PHE A 54 5.50 13.46 -5.21
N THR A 55 4.46 14.25 -4.97
CA THR A 55 3.09 13.93 -5.36
C THR A 55 2.67 14.73 -6.58
N MET A 56 2.16 14.03 -7.59
CA MET A 56 1.42 14.61 -8.71
C MET A 56 -0.07 14.74 -8.31
N PRO A 57 -0.66 15.95 -8.39
CA PRO A 57 -1.98 16.21 -7.82
C PRO A 57 -3.11 15.48 -8.55
N THR A 58 -4.23 15.28 -7.84
CA THR A 58 -5.48 14.67 -8.36
C THR A 58 -6.04 15.43 -9.55
N THR A 59 -5.76 16.73 -9.68
CA THR A 59 -6.20 17.57 -10.80
C THR A 59 -5.60 17.16 -12.15
N LEU A 60 -4.51 16.39 -12.16
CA LEU A 60 -3.95 15.81 -13.39
C LEU A 60 -4.72 14.58 -13.87
N CYS A 61 -5.44 13.88 -12.98
CA CYS A 61 -6.22 12.70 -13.34
C CYS A 61 -7.31 13.01 -14.40
N PRO A 62 -8.15 14.05 -14.27
CA PRO A 62 -9.13 14.39 -15.31
C PRO A 62 -8.47 14.93 -16.58
N VAL A 63 -7.32 15.62 -16.49
CA VAL A 63 -6.54 16.05 -17.67
C VAL A 63 -6.08 14.84 -18.47
N TYR A 64 -5.50 13.85 -17.78
CA TYR A 64 -5.11 12.58 -18.40
C TYR A 64 -6.31 11.84 -18.98
N ALA A 65 -7.43 11.74 -18.26
CA ALA A 65 -8.63 11.09 -18.75
C ALA A 65 -9.22 11.74 -20.02
N ALA A 66 -9.07 13.07 -20.17
CA ALA A 66 -9.56 13.80 -21.33
C ALA A 66 -8.65 13.71 -22.56
N HIS A 67 -7.32 13.62 -22.36
CA HIS A 67 -6.34 13.72 -23.44
C HIS A 67 -5.56 12.44 -23.72
N GLY A 68 -5.62 11.45 -22.81
CA GLY A 68 -4.76 10.25 -22.83
C GLY A 68 -3.29 10.54 -22.50
N GLU A 69 -2.94 11.79 -22.22
CA GLU A 69 -1.56 12.26 -22.05
C GLU A 69 -1.45 13.30 -20.94
N ILE A 70 -0.25 13.40 -20.37
CA ILE A 70 0.11 14.42 -19.37
C ILE A 70 0.87 15.55 -20.10
N PRO A 71 0.54 16.84 -19.85
CA PRO A 71 1.20 17.95 -20.53
C PRO A 71 2.73 17.92 -20.39
N SER A 72 3.45 18.26 -21.47
CA SER A 72 4.91 18.22 -21.56
C SER A 72 5.61 19.06 -20.48
N GLU A 73 5.01 20.18 -20.10
CA GLU A 73 5.50 21.08 -19.05
C GLU A 73 5.59 20.41 -17.68
N ILE A 74 4.70 19.45 -17.40
CA ILE A 74 4.70 18.69 -16.14
C ILE A 74 5.90 17.74 -16.09
N TRP A 75 6.28 17.14 -17.22
CA TRP A 75 7.47 16.29 -17.28
C TRP A 75 8.76 17.06 -16.97
N ASN A 76 8.84 18.33 -17.35
CA ASN A 76 9.97 19.18 -16.96
C ASN A 76 10.03 19.41 -15.44
N ASN A 77 8.88 19.49 -14.76
CA ASN A 77 8.83 19.57 -13.31
C ASN A 77 9.18 18.23 -12.64
N VAL A 78 8.77 17.11 -13.24
CA VAL A 78 9.17 15.77 -12.80
C VAL A 78 10.70 15.62 -12.82
N GLU A 79 11.38 16.00 -13.90
CA GLU A 79 12.84 15.92 -13.98
C GLU A 79 13.53 16.80 -12.93
N LYS A 80 12.99 17.98 -12.60
CA LYS A 80 13.51 18.81 -11.50
C LYS A 80 13.36 18.12 -10.14
N CYS A 81 12.24 17.45 -9.89
CA CYS A 81 12.03 16.68 -8.68
C CYS A 81 13.00 15.49 -8.60
N ILE A 82 13.22 14.77 -9.71
CA ILE A 82 14.21 13.68 -9.78
C ILE A 82 15.60 14.21 -9.46
N ALA A 83 16.05 15.30 -10.10
CA ALA A 83 17.38 15.88 -9.89
C ALA A 83 17.61 16.33 -8.43
N ARG A 84 16.56 16.76 -7.71
CA ARG A 84 16.64 17.03 -6.27
C ARG A 84 16.85 15.74 -5.48
N ILE A 85 16.06 14.72 -5.77
CA ILE A 85 16.12 13.43 -5.07
C ILE A 85 17.47 12.75 -5.30
N GLU A 86 18.03 12.83 -6.52
CA GLU A 86 19.37 12.33 -6.83
C GLU A 86 20.45 12.95 -5.91
N LYS A 87 20.34 14.25 -5.63
CA LYS A 87 21.23 14.95 -4.68
C LYS A 87 20.98 14.51 -3.24
N ASP A 88 19.72 14.43 -2.83
CA ASP A 88 19.34 14.04 -1.46
C ASP A 88 19.81 12.62 -1.11
N MET A 89 19.77 11.73 -2.10
CA MET A 89 20.09 10.31 -1.94
C MET A 89 21.52 9.94 -2.35
N ASN A 90 22.25 10.86 -2.96
CA ASN A 90 23.56 10.62 -3.58
C ASN A 90 23.56 9.39 -4.51
N LYS A 91 22.50 9.27 -5.32
CA LYS A 91 22.26 8.19 -6.31
C LYS A 91 21.75 8.82 -7.60
N LYS A 92 21.80 8.10 -8.73
CA LYS A 92 21.32 8.61 -10.02
C LYS A 92 20.29 7.69 -10.65
N PHE A 93 19.24 8.26 -11.24
CA PHE A 93 18.16 7.49 -11.85
C PHE A 93 18.61 6.89 -13.18
N GLY A 94 18.75 5.57 -13.21
CA GLY A 94 19.31 4.82 -14.34
C GLY A 94 20.83 4.63 -14.31
N ASP A 95 21.49 4.87 -13.17
CA ASP A 95 22.92 4.62 -13.02
C ASP A 95 23.24 3.13 -12.84
N GLU A 96 24.22 2.65 -13.60
CA GLU A 96 24.63 1.24 -13.65
C GLU A 96 25.47 0.80 -12.44
N THR A 97 25.86 1.73 -11.56
CA THR A 97 26.68 1.44 -10.38
C THR A 97 25.91 1.63 -9.08
N HIS A 98 25.18 2.74 -8.95
CA HIS A 98 24.42 3.12 -7.76
C HIS A 98 23.02 3.62 -8.18
N PRO A 99 22.15 2.72 -8.65
CA PRO A 99 20.86 3.09 -9.18
C PRO A 99 19.97 3.71 -8.10
N LEU A 100 19.38 4.87 -8.43
CA LEU A 100 18.21 5.39 -7.73
C LEU A 100 16.97 4.67 -8.27
N LEU A 101 16.15 4.12 -7.37
CA LEU A 101 14.93 3.39 -7.73
C LEU A 101 13.72 4.09 -7.11
N PHE A 102 12.57 4.00 -7.78
CA PHE A 102 11.33 4.62 -7.34
C PHE A 102 10.21 3.61 -7.15
N SER A 103 9.26 3.96 -6.30
CA SER A 103 7.90 3.43 -6.29
C SER A 103 6.94 4.47 -6.85
N VAL A 104 5.89 4.00 -7.52
CA VAL A 104 4.76 4.83 -7.92
C VAL A 104 3.51 4.29 -7.23
N ARG A 105 2.93 5.08 -6.34
CA ARG A 105 1.80 4.70 -5.48
C ARG A 105 0.63 5.63 -5.71
N SER A 106 -0.49 5.05 -6.10
CA SER A 106 -1.79 5.73 -6.21
C SER A 106 -2.32 6.22 -4.85
N GLY A 107 -3.00 7.36 -4.85
CA GLY A 107 -3.58 7.96 -3.64
C GLY A 107 -4.72 8.93 -3.92
N ALA A 108 -5.96 8.47 -3.78
CA ALA A 108 -7.14 9.33 -3.82
C ALA A 108 -7.37 10.05 -2.48
N ALA A 109 -8.26 11.04 -2.45
CA ALA A 109 -8.59 11.78 -1.23
C ALA A 109 -9.21 10.89 -0.16
N ILE A 110 -10.01 9.90 -0.58
CA ILE A 110 -10.59 8.85 0.26
C ILE A 110 -9.80 7.55 0.01
N SER A 111 -9.49 6.83 1.09
CA SER A 111 -8.74 5.57 0.99
C SER A 111 -9.58 4.50 0.30
N MET A 112 -9.03 3.88 -0.74
CA MET A 112 -9.63 2.75 -1.46
C MET A 112 -8.64 1.57 -1.43
N PRO A 113 -8.57 0.78 -0.33
CA PRO A 113 -7.60 -0.30 -0.17
C PRO A 113 -7.78 -1.37 -1.25
N GLY A 114 -6.66 -1.91 -1.75
CA GLY A 114 -6.65 -2.93 -2.82
C GLY A 114 -7.06 -2.43 -4.20
N MET A 115 -7.72 -1.28 -4.32
CA MET A 115 -8.35 -0.85 -5.58
C MET A 115 -7.40 -0.17 -6.56
N MET A 116 -6.25 0.28 -6.09
CA MET A 116 -5.36 1.10 -6.88
C MET A 116 -3.95 0.54 -6.87
N ASP A 117 -3.34 0.54 -8.04
CA ASP A 117 -2.08 -0.14 -8.27
C ASP A 117 -0.89 0.58 -7.63
N THR A 118 0.12 -0.22 -7.31
CA THR A 118 1.44 0.22 -6.84
C THR A 118 2.49 -0.54 -7.64
N VAL A 119 3.49 0.17 -8.14
CA VAL A 119 4.65 -0.46 -8.81
C VAL A 119 5.89 -0.05 -8.05
N LEU A 120 6.68 -1.04 -7.61
CA LEU A 120 7.93 -0.83 -6.88
C LEU A 120 9.14 -1.08 -7.80
N ASN A 121 10.33 -0.70 -7.32
CA ASN A 121 11.63 -0.95 -7.97
C ASN A 121 11.81 -0.33 -9.37
N ILE A 122 11.01 0.68 -9.73
CA ILE A 122 11.08 1.37 -11.02
C ILE A 122 12.46 1.98 -11.20
N GLY A 123 13.06 1.70 -12.35
CA GLY A 123 14.43 2.04 -12.69
C GLY A 123 15.34 0.83 -12.86
N LEU A 124 14.90 -0.37 -12.44
CA LEU A 124 15.62 -1.61 -12.75
C LEU A 124 15.49 -1.99 -14.22
N ASN A 125 16.60 -2.45 -14.76
CA ASN A 125 16.80 -2.92 -16.12
C ASN A 125 18.05 -3.84 -16.12
N ASP A 126 18.45 -4.31 -17.29
CA ASP A 126 19.53 -5.30 -17.42
C ASP A 126 20.90 -4.83 -16.91
N GLU A 127 21.15 -3.52 -16.91
CA GLU A 127 22.41 -2.94 -16.44
C GLU A 127 22.34 -2.51 -14.97
N THR A 128 21.27 -1.80 -14.60
CA THR A 128 21.06 -1.27 -13.23
C THR A 128 20.87 -2.37 -12.21
N VAL A 129 20.34 -3.56 -12.58
CA VAL A 129 20.27 -4.70 -11.66
C VAL A 129 21.66 -5.17 -11.23
N LEU A 130 22.66 -5.08 -12.12
CA LEU A 130 24.05 -5.39 -11.80
C LEU A 130 24.64 -4.34 -10.84
N GLY A 131 24.30 -3.07 -11.05
CA GLY A 131 24.63 -1.98 -10.13
C GLY A 131 24.05 -2.20 -8.73
N LEU A 132 22.76 -2.52 -8.66
CA LEU A 132 22.08 -2.81 -7.40
C LEU A 132 22.70 -4.00 -6.69
N ALA A 133 23.01 -5.08 -7.42
CA ALA A 133 23.68 -6.26 -6.87
C ALA A 133 25.03 -5.93 -6.23
N LYS A 134 25.83 -5.09 -6.89
CA LYS A 134 27.15 -4.65 -6.39
C LYS A 134 27.00 -3.72 -5.19
N ALA A 135 26.14 -2.71 -5.28
CA ALA A 135 25.94 -1.70 -4.24
C ALA A 135 25.40 -2.32 -2.94
N THR A 136 24.59 -3.37 -3.04
CA THR A 136 24.03 -4.08 -1.88
C THR A 136 24.85 -5.28 -1.42
N GLN A 137 25.85 -5.70 -2.21
CA GLN A 137 26.57 -6.98 -2.02
C GLN A 137 25.60 -8.18 -1.91
N ASN A 138 24.43 -8.07 -2.51
CA ASN A 138 23.37 -9.06 -2.42
C ASN A 138 22.75 -9.28 -3.82
N PRO A 139 23.40 -10.07 -4.69
CA PRO A 139 22.92 -10.31 -6.04
C PRO A 139 21.55 -10.98 -6.05
N ARG A 140 21.28 -11.89 -5.11
CA ARG A 140 19.98 -12.57 -4.98
C ARG A 140 18.85 -11.55 -4.79
N PHE A 141 19.04 -10.59 -3.89
CA PHE A 141 18.10 -9.48 -3.69
C PHE A 141 17.87 -8.66 -4.97
N ALA A 142 18.93 -8.29 -5.69
CA ALA A 142 18.80 -7.44 -6.87
C ALA A 142 17.97 -8.11 -7.98
N TRP A 143 18.23 -9.40 -8.25
CA TRP A 143 17.48 -10.17 -9.24
C TRP A 143 16.05 -10.47 -8.78
N ASP A 144 15.81 -10.68 -7.48
CA ASP A 144 14.45 -10.78 -6.92
C ASP A 144 13.67 -9.47 -7.08
N ALA A 145 14.30 -8.33 -6.81
CA ALA A 145 13.69 -7.01 -7.04
C ALA A 145 13.36 -6.78 -8.52
N TYR A 146 14.21 -7.27 -9.43
CA TYR A 146 14.01 -7.12 -10.87
C TYR A 146 12.88 -8.00 -11.40
N ARG A 147 12.82 -9.29 -11.02
CA ARG A 147 11.68 -10.16 -11.41
C ARG A 147 10.35 -9.64 -10.88
N ARG A 148 10.33 -9.08 -9.66
CA ARG A 148 9.14 -8.41 -9.10
C ARG A 148 8.73 -7.18 -9.92
N LEU A 149 9.66 -6.34 -10.35
CA LEU A 149 9.36 -5.22 -11.25
C LEU A 149 8.76 -5.72 -12.57
N LEU A 150 9.35 -6.74 -13.19
CA LEU A 150 8.87 -7.30 -14.45
C LEU A 150 7.41 -7.79 -14.33
N ASN A 151 7.09 -8.56 -13.29
CA ASN A 151 5.73 -9.04 -13.03
C ASN A 151 4.76 -7.86 -12.78
N MET A 152 5.05 -7.00 -11.79
CA MET A 152 4.18 -5.85 -11.48
C MET A 152 3.99 -4.91 -12.67
N PHE A 153 5.05 -4.63 -13.44
CA PHE A 153 4.95 -3.75 -14.60
C PHE A 153 4.14 -4.39 -15.72
N GLY A 154 4.32 -5.69 -15.96
CA GLY A 154 3.55 -6.45 -16.94
C GLY A 154 2.06 -6.43 -16.63
N ASP A 155 1.70 -6.77 -15.39
CA ASP A 155 0.32 -6.80 -14.92
C ASP A 155 -0.30 -5.40 -14.84
N VAL A 156 0.24 -4.53 -14.01
CA VAL A 156 -0.37 -3.22 -13.71
C VAL A 156 -0.30 -2.25 -14.89
N VAL A 157 0.86 -2.15 -15.54
CA VAL A 157 1.13 -1.07 -16.50
C VAL A 157 0.75 -1.50 -17.91
N GLN A 158 1.00 -2.75 -18.23
CA GLN A 158 0.76 -3.29 -19.56
C GLN A 158 -0.49 -4.17 -19.65
N GLY A 159 -1.10 -4.60 -18.54
CA GLY A 159 -2.31 -5.44 -18.57
C GLY A 159 -2.05 -6.86 -19.09
N ILE A 160 -0.84 -7.39 -18.87
CA ILE A 160 -0.53 -8.80 -19.10
C ILE A 160 -1.05 -9.60 -17.90
N PRO A 161 -1.86 -10.65 -18.06
CA PRO A 161 -2.40 -11.39 -16.92
C PRO A 161 -1.29 -11.90 -15.98
N HIS A 162 -1.46 -11.66 -14.68
CA HIS A 162 -0.54 -12.14 -13.65
C HIS A 162 -0.29 -13.66 -13.72
N GLU A 163 -1.32 -14.45 -14.10
CA GLU A 163 -1.23 -15.90 -14.30
C GLU A 163 -0.11 -16.31 -15.26
N SER A 164 0.18 -15.51 -16.30
CA SER A 164 1.26 -15.79 -17.25
C SER A 164 2.64 -15.71 -16.60
N PHE A 165 2.81 -14.84 -15.60
CA PHE A 165 4.05 -14.75 -14.82
C PHE A 165 4.13 -15.87 -13.77
N GLU A 166 3.02 -16.21 -13.12
CA GLU A 166 2.98 -17.29 -12.13
C GLU A 166 3.22 -18.67 -12.75
N GLU A 167 2.78 -18.91 -13.99
CA GLU A 167 3.09 -20.13 -14.74
C GLU A 167 4.61 -20.28 -14.93
N ARG A 168 5.28 -19.23 -15.42
CA ARG A 168 6.75 -19.25 -15.60
C ARG A 168 7.49 -19.40 -14.28
N PHE A 169 6.97 -18.80 -13.22
CA PHE A 169 7.55 -18.92 -11.89
C PHE A 169 7.45 -20.34 -11.33
N SER A 170 6.28 -20.97 -11.47
CA SER A 170 6.04 -22.36 -11.04
C SER A 170 6.96 -23.33 -11.77
N ILE A 171 7.11 -23.20 -13.09
CA ILE A 171 8.03 -24.03 -13.88
C ILE A 171 9.46 -23.95 -13.34
N ILE A 172 9.98 -22.75 -13.08
CA ILE A 172 11.35 -22.57 -12.58
C ILE A 172 11.51 -23.12 -11.16
N LYS A 173 10.49 -23.01 -10.31
CA LYS A 173 10.52 -23.62 -8.97
C LYS A 173 10.55 -25.15 -9.03
N GLU A 174 9.77 -25.75 -9.93
CA GLU A 174 9.76 -27.19 -10.17
C GLU A 174 11.11 -27.67 -10.73
N GLU A 175 11.70 -26.95 -11.69
CA GLU A 175 13.03 -27.27 -12.24
C GLU A 175 14.15 -27.18 -11.20
N ALA A 176 14.01 -26.27 -10.22
CA ALA A 176 14.95 -26.09 -9.13
C ALA A 176 14.68 -26.98 -7.90
N ASP A 177 13.61 -27.80 -7.91
CA ASP A 177 13.16 -28.63 -6.79
C ASP A 177 12.97 -27.84 -5.47
N VAL A 178 12.39 -26.64 -5.58
CA VAL A 178 12.09 -25.79 -4.42
C VAL A 178 10.60 -25.54 -4.25
N VAL A 179 10.17 -25.46 -3.00
CA VAL A 179 8.77 -25.16 -2.66
C VAL A 179 8.59 -23.66 -2.41
N ASN A 180 9.51 -23.03 -1.68
CA ASN A 180 9.38 -21.62 -1.31
C ASN A 180 10.17 -20.71 -2.24
N ASP A 181 9.60 -19.55 -2.55
CA ASP A 181 10.23 -18.51 -3.37
C ASP A 181 11.59 -18.03 -2.83
N ILE A 182 11.76 -18.11 -1.50
CA ILE A 182 12.99 -17.70 -0.82
C ILE A 182 14.18 -18.61 -1.14
N ASP A 183 13.89 -19.86 -1.52
CA ASP A 183 14.89 -20.90 -1.74
C ASP A 183 15.50 -20.82 -3.16
N LEU A 184 14.96 -19.98 -4.05
CA LEU A 184 15.58 -19.72 -5.35
C LEU A 184 16.90 -18.95 -5.23
N GLY A 185 17.91 -19.51 -5.90
CA GLY A 185 19.24 -18.92 -6.03
C GLY A 185 19.32 -17.82 -7.09
N VAL A 186 20.53 -17.30 -7.27
CA VAL A 186 20.79 -16.17 -8.16
C VAL A 186 20.59 -16.53 -9.63
N GLU A 187 21.04 -17.71 -10.04
CA GLU A 187 20.95 -18.14 -11.44
C GLU A 187 19.51 -18.45 -11.84
N GLU A 188 18.74 -19.06 -10.95
CA GLU A 188 17.31 -19.31 -11.14
C GLU A 188 16.53 -18.00 -11.28
N LEU A 189 16.83 -16.99 -10.46
CA LEU A 189 16.20 -15.67 -10.55
C LEU A 189 16.56 -14.93 -11.85
N LYS A 190 17.79 -15.09 -12.37
CA LYS A 190 18.17 -14.56 -13.69
C LYS A 190 17.39 -15.24 -14.81
N ASN A 191 17.28 -16.57 -14.75
CA ASN A 191 16.50 -17.34 -15.70
C ASN A 191 15.02 -16.91 -15.67
N LEU A 192 14.48 -16.67 -14.47
CA LEU A 192 13.12 -16.17 -14.29
C LEU A 192 12.93 -14.76 -14.88
N CYS A 193 13.88 -13.85 -14.70
CA CYS A 193 13.82 -12.53 -15.35
C CYS A 193 13.78 -12.65 -16.88
N ASN A 194 14.56 -13.57 -17.46
CA ASN A 194 14.54 -13.82 -18.90
C ASN A 194 13.22 -14.43 -19.35
N ALA A 195 12.71 -15.44 -18.62
CA ALA A 195 11.41 -16.05 -18.89
C ALA A 195 10.27 -15.02 -18.83
N TYR A 196 10.32 -14.10 -17.86
CA TYR A 196 9.34 -13.01 -17.76
C TYR A 196 9.42 -12.07 -18.97
N LYS A 197 10.61 -11.71 -19.47
CA LYS A 197 10.71 -10.91 -20.70
C LYS A 197 10.14 -11.63 -21.92
N GLU A 198 10.20 -12.96 -21.99
CA GLU A 198 9.53 -13.71 -23.05
C GLU A 198 8.00 -13.62 -22.91
N VAL A 199 7.44 -13.63 -21.70
CA VAL A 199 5.99 -13.40 -21.47
C VAL A 199 5.54 -12.05 -22.05
N PHE A 200 6.36 -11.00 -21.94
CA PHE A 200 6.07 -9.71 -22.59
C PHE A 200 5.96 -9.87 -24.11
N LYS A 201 6.92 -10.57 -24.73
CA LYS A 201 6.94 -10.80 -26.19
C LYS A 201 5.77 -11.66 -26.67
N GLU A 202 5.39 -12.68 -25.91
CA GLU A 202 4.23 -13.53 -26.18
C GLU A 202 2.91 -12.72 -26.23
N HIS A 203 2.88 -11.56 -25.57
CA HIS A 203 1.75 -10.62 -25.56
C HIS A 203 1.97 -9.41 -26.49
N ASP A 204 2.87 -9.51 -27.46
CA ASP A 204 3.24 -8.43 -28.41
C ASP A 204 3.72 -7.13 -27.72
N LYS A 205 4.39 -7.28 -26.57
CA LYS A 205 4.92 -6.17 -25.78
C LYS A 205 6.40 -6.36 -25.48
N GLU A 206 7.02 -5.30 -24.99
CA GLU A 206 8.39 -5.32 -24.53
C GLU A 206 8.49 -4.57 -23.20
N PHE A 207 9.37 -5.05 -22.32
CA PHE A 207 9.68 -4.34 -21.09
C PHE A 207 10.61 -3.15 -21.39
N PRO A 208 10.23 -1.91 -21.07
CA PRO A 208 11.04 -0.75 -21.39
C PRO A 208 12.31 -0.74 -20.55
N GLN A 209 13.47 -0.80 -21.20
CA GLN A 209 14.78 -0.75 -20.53
C GLN A 209 15.14 0.67 -20.04
N CYS A 210 14.51 1.71 -20.60
CA CYS A 210 14.73 3.10 -20.19
C CYS A 210 13.97 3.43 -18.89
N PRO A 211 14.66 3.77 -17.78
CA PRO A 211 14.01 4.09 -16.49
C PRO A 211 12.97 5.21 -16.58
N ARG A 212 13.23 6.24 -17.39
CA ARG A 212 12.31 7.37 -17.57
C ARG A 212 11.03 6.96 -18.29
N GLU A 213 11.11 6.01 -19.22
CA GLU A 213 9.93 5.47 -19.89
C GLU A 213 9.11 4.58 -18.95
N GLN A 214 9.78 3.76 -18.12
CA GLN A 214 9.12 3.00 -17.07
C GLN A 214 8.32 3.94 -16.14
N LEU A 215 8.97 4.99 -15.61
CA LEU A 215 8.32 5.94 -14.71
C LEU A 215 7.11 6.64 -15.36
N LYS A 216 7.27 7.09 -16.62
CA LYS A 216 6.17 7.69 -17.39
C LYS A 216 5.00 6.73 -17.53
N ALA A 217 5.27 5.48 -17.90
CA ALA A 217 4.24 4.46 -18.08
C ALA A 217 3.52 4.14 -16.76
N CYS A 218 4.24 3.98 -15.64
CA CYS A 218 3.65 3.75 -14.32
C CYS A 218 2.73 4.91 -13.88
N ILE A 219 3.15 6.17 -14.10
CA ILE A 219 2.33 7.34 -13.75
C ILE A 219 1.03 7.36 -14.58
N LYS A 220 1.12 7.07 -15.88
CA LYS A 220 -0.05 6.96 -16.77
C LYS A 220 -0.99 5.83 -16.32
N ALA A 221 -0.44 4.67 -15.95
CA ALA A 221 -1.22 3.54 -15.45
C ALA A 221 -1.97 3.89 -14.16
N VAL A 222 -1.34 4.61 -13.21
CA VAL A 222 -2.01 5.08 -11.99
C VAL A 222 -3.18 6.01 -12.29
N PHE A 223 -3.05 6.96 -13.23
CA PHE A 223 -4.18 7.80 -13.60
C PHE A 223 -5.26 7.03 -14.37
N GLY A 224 -4.86 6.05 -15.20
CA GLY A 224 -5.78 5.16 -15.92
C GLY A 224 -6.60 4.27 -15.00
N SER A 225 -6.01 3.78 -13.90
CA SER A 225 -6.68 2.86 -12.97
C SER A 225 -7.85 3.51 -12.22
N TRP A 226 -7.93 4.84 -12.19
CA TRP A 226 -9.07 5.56 -11.61
C TRP A 226 -10.41 5.18 -12.24
N ASN A 227 -10.42 4.90 -13.54
CA ASN A 227 -11.61 4.52 -14.31
C ASN A 227 -11.70 3.01 -14.57
N ALA A 228 -10.88 2.20 -13.90
CA ALA A 228 -11.00 0.75 -14.00
C ALA A 228 -12.38 0.28 -13.47
N PRO A 229 -12.99 -0.77 -14.06
CA PRO A 229 -14.29 -1.28 -13.63
C PRO A 229 -14.37 -1.57 -12.13
N ARG A 230 -13.32 -2.17 -11.56
CA ARG A 230 -13.20 -2.45 -10.11
C ARG A 230 -13.27 -1.18 -9.25
N ALA A 231 -12.59 -0.11 -9.68
CA ALA A 231 -12.57 1.16 -8.95
C ALA A 231 -13.92 1.90 -9.04
N ILE A 232 -14.59 1.83 -10.19
CA ILE A 232 -15.95 2.36 -10.37
C ILE A 232 -16.92 1.62 -9.42
N LYS A 233 -16.91 0.29 -9.46
CA LYS A 233 -17.76 -0.54 -8.60
C LYS A 233 -17.54 -0.28 -7.11
N TYR A 234 -16.27 -0.13 -6.70
CA TYR A 234 -15.94 0.22 -5.31
C TYR A 234 -16.58 1.55 -4.87
N ARG A 235 -16.47 2.58 -5.71
CA ARG A 235 -17.06 3.90 -5.42
C ARG A 235 -18.58 3.83 -5.37
N GLU A 236 -19.22 3.05 -6.24
CA GLU A 236 -20.67 2.83 -6.21
C GLU A 236 -21.13 2.15 -4.93
N ILE A 237 -20.48 1.03 -4.54
CA ILE A 237 -20.82 0.26 -3.32
C ILE A 237 -20.68 1.13 -2.07
N ASN A 238 -19.61 1.93 -1.98
CA ASN A 238 -19.32 2.76 -0.82
C ASN A 238 -19.98 4.16 -0.88
N GLY A 239 -20.79 4.44 -1.91
CA GLY A 239 -21.45 5.74 -2.08
C GLY A 239 -20.49 6.93 -2.25
N ILE A 240 -19.27 6.68 -2.72
CA ILE A 240 -18.22 7.70 -2.88
C ILE A 240 -18.50 8.53 -4.13
N LYS A 241 -18.78 9.82 -3.94
CA LYS A 241 -19.05 10.80 -5.00
C LYS A 241 -18.09 11.98 -4.90
N ASP A 242 -18.06 12.79 -5.96
CA ASP A 242 -17.39 14.10 -5.99
C ASP A 242 -15.87 14.10 -5.74
N LEU A 243 -15.20 12.99 -6.03
CA LEU A 243 -13.74 12.93 -6.07
C LEU A 243 -13.22 13.44 -7.42
N ILE A 244 -12.17 14.27 -7.37
CA ILE A 244 -11.51 14.83 -8.57
C ILE A 244 -10.84 13.73 -9.39
N GLY A 245 -10.22 12.77 -8.71
CA GLY A 245 -9.37 11.75 -9.29
C GLY A 245 -8.44 11.12 -8.25
N THR A 246 -7.42 10.41 -8.72
CA THR A 246 -6.32 9.91 -7.89
C THR A 246 -5.06 10.74 -8.08
N ALA A 247 -4.26 10.89 -7.02
CA ALA A 247 -2.90 11.42 -7.10
C ALA A 247 -1.90 10.28 -7.36
N ALA A 248 -0.74 10.61 -7.92
CA ALA A 248 0.38 9.68 -8.06
C ALA A 248 1.53 10.13 -7.15
N ASN A 249 1.96 9.27 -6.23
CA ASN A 249 3.08 9.52 -5.33
C ASN A 249 4.29 8.78 -5.87
N ILE A 250 5.33 9.53 -6.24
CA ILE A 250 6.60 9.00 -6.70
C ILE A 250 7.57 9.11 -5.52
N GLN A 251 8.05 7.98 -5.01
CA GLN A 251 8.86 7.94 -3.80
C GLN A 251 10.08 7.06 -3.98
N THR A 252 11.23 7.50 -3.49
CA THR A 252 12.47 6.71 -3.55
C THR A 252 12.30 5.39 -2.81
N MET A 253 12.81 4.30 -3.40
CA MET A 253 12.86 2.99 -2.76
C MET A 253 13.82 2.99 -1.58
N VAL A 254 13.38 2.36 -0.50
CA VAL A 254 14.19 1.90 0.62
C VAL A 254 13.93 0.42 0.82
N PHE A 255 14.95 -0.33 1.25
CA PHE A 255 14.93 -1.79 1.20
C PHE A 255 14.97 -2.41 2.60
N GLY A 256 13.89 -3.09 2.96
CA GLY A 256 13.81 -3.89 4.20
C GLY A 256 14.48 -5.26 4.08
N ASN A 257 15.01 -5.62 2.90
CA ASN A 257 15.54 -6.94 2.57
C ASN A 257 17.05 -6.95 2.24
N MET A 258 17.82 -6.06 2.88
CA MET A 258 19.29 -6.01 2.78
C MET A 258 19.99 -6.83 3.87
N GLY A 259 19.30 -7.79 4.50
CA GLY A 259 19.83 -8.62 5.59
C GLY A 259 19.16 -8.35 6.94
N ASN A 260 19.77 -8.85 8.01
CA ASN A 260 19.12 -8.93 9.34
C ASN A 260 19.03 -7.60 10.09
N THR A 261 19.70 -6.55 9.62
CA THR A 261 19.59 -5.18 10.13
C THR A 261 18.58 -4.36 9.34
N SER A 262 17.82 -5.00 8.45
CA SER A 262 16.78 -4.39 7.64
C SER A 262 15.46 -5.12 7.86
N GLY A 263 14.35 -4.40 7.71
CA GLY A 263 13.03 -4.97 7.87
C GLY A 263 11.94 -4.02 7.43
N THR A 264 10.70 -4.47 7.44
CA THR A 264 9.54 -3.67 7.07
C THR A 264 8.35 -4.06 7.93
N GLY A 265 7.45 -3.13 8.17
CA GLY A 265 6.29 -3.41 9.01
C GLY A 265 5.14 -2.44 8.81
N VAL A 266 4.01 -2.82 9.38
CA VAL A 266 2.78 -2.04 9.45
C VAL A 266 2.34 -2.01 10.90
N ALA A 267 2.01 -0.83 11.41
CA ALA A 267 1.52 -0.71 12.79
C ALA A 267 0.45 0.35 12.92
N PHE A 268 -0.37 0.17 13.94
CA PHE A 268 -1.35 1.12 14.42
C PHE A 268 -0.84 1.72 15.73
N SER A 269 -0.99 3.03 15.89
CA SER A 269 -0.57 3.73 17.12
C SER A 269 -1.38 3.29 18.35
N ARG A 270 -2.59 2.75 18.14
CA ARG A 270 -3.44 2.11 19.14
C ARG A 270 -4.04 0.85 18.55
N ASN A 271 -4.48 -0.08 19.40
CA ASN A 271 -5.10 -1.31 18.94
C ASN A 271 -6.40 -1.02 18.14
N PRO A 272 -6.50 -1.40 16.85
CA PRO A 272 -7.65 -1.07 16.01
C PRO A 272 -8.91 -1.88 16.36
N SER A 273 -8.78 -2.94 17.15
CA SER A 273 -9.87 -3.83 17.57
C SER A 273 -10.44 -3.45 18.93
N THR A 274 -9.59 -3.14 19.91
CA THR A 274 -10.00 -2.83 21.29
C THR A 274 -9.98 -1.34 21.60
N GLY A 275 -9.16 -0.55 20.90
CA GLY A 275 -8.89 0.86 21.18
C GLY A 275 -7.87 1.09 22.30
N GLU A 276 -7.24 0.04 22.82
CA GLU A 276 -6.16 0.16 23.81
C GLU A 276 -5.00 1.00 23.27
N HIS A 277 -4.47 1.88 24.12
CA HIS A 277 -3.33 2.74 23.80
C HIS A 277 -2.02 1.94 23.89
N LEU A 278 -1.89 0.98 22.98
CA LEU A 278 -0.73 0.13 22.80
C LEU A 278 -0.43 0.04 21.30
N LEU A 279 0.84 0.20 20.94
CA LEU A 279 1.31 0.02 19.57
C LEU A 279 1.00 -1.41 19.12
N TYR A 280 0.19 -1.53 18.07
CA TYR A 280 -0.30 -2.81 17.58
C TYR A 280 0.11 -2.98 16.12
N GLY A 281 0.88 -4.01 15.81
CA GLY A 281 1.35 -4.18 14.43
C GLY A 281 2.26 -5.37 14.27
N GLU A 282 2.72 -5.52 13.05
CA GLU A 282 3.53 -6.64 12.64
C GLU A 282 4.73 -6.15 11.83
N TYR A 283 5.86 -6.86 11.93
CA TYR A 283 7.07 -6.57 11.17
C TYR A 283 7.77 -7.85 10.73
N LEU A 284 8.54 -7.75 9.65
CA LEU A 284 9.38 -8.82 9.12
C LEU A 284 10.80 -8.32 8.93
N ILE A 285 11.76 -9.09 9.44
CA ILE A 285 13.18 -8.91 9.17
C ILE A 285 13.51 -9.45 7.77
N ASN A 286 14.37 -8.73 7.06
CA ASN A 286 14.89 -9.10 5.75
C ASN A 286 13.75 -9.38 4.74
N ALA A 287 12.82 -8.43 4.59
CA ALA A 287 11.60 -8.56 3.79
C ALA A 287 11.20 -7.24 3.11
N GLN A 288 10.33 -7.31 2.10
CA GLN A 288 9.64 -6.13 1.54
C GLN A 288 8.19 -6.06 2.02
N GLY A 289 7.57 -4.88 1.94
CA GLY A 289 6.21 -4.67 2.42
C GLY A 289 5.18 -5.60 1.79
N GLU A 290 5.42 -6.05 0.56
CA GLU A 290 4.61 -7.08 -0.12
C GLU A 290 4.58 -8.40 0.66
N ASP A 291 5.71 -8.84 1.22
CA ASP A 291 5.80 -10.11 1.96
C ASP A 291 5.00 -10.08 3.26
N VAL A 292 4.82 -8.88 3.86
CA VAL A 292 3.96 -8.68 5.04
C VAL A 292 2.48 -8.81 4.66
N VAL A 293 2.10 -8.29 3.49
CA VAL A 293 0.70 -8.29 3.03
C VAL A 293 0.29 -9.63 2.44
N ALA A 294 1.20 -10.31 1.72
CA ALA A 294 0.94 -11.57 1.06
C ALA A 294 0.83 -12.76 2.03
N GLY A 295 1.29 -12.62 3.28
CA GLY A 295 1.21 -13.68 4.29
C GLY A 295 2.09 -14.90 3.99
N ILE A 296 3.03 -14.79 3.03
CA ILE A 296 3.98 -15.87 2.67
C ILE A 296 4.87 -16.21 3.86
N ARG A 297 5.19 -15.20 4.69
CA ARG A 297 5.94 -15.36 5.94
C ARG A 297 5.06 -14.97 7.10
N THR A 298 5.07 -15.76 8.17
CA THR A 298 4.43 -15.38 9.44
C THR A 298 5.13 -14.15 10.00
N PRO A 299 4.44 -13.01 10.11
CA PRO A 299 5.06 -11.79 10.59
C PRO A 299 5.19 -11.82 12.12
N GLU A 300 6.18 -11.10 12.64
CA GLU A 300 6.42 -11.00 14.08
C GLU A 300 5.66 -9.79 14.65
N HIS A 301 5.25 -9.85 15.91
CA HIS A 301 4.65 -8.69 16.57
C HIS A 301 5.64 -7.52 16.67
N ILE A 302 5.16 -6.29 16.48
CA ILE A 302 5.99 -5.07 16.43
C ILE A 302 6.87 -4.88 17.67
N SER A 303 6.44 -5.37 18.84
CA SER A 303 7.24 -5.33 20.07
C SER A 303 8.57 -6.07 19.96
N LYS A 304 8.65 -7.10 19.10
CA LYS A 304 9.89 -7.86 18.90
C LYS A 304 10.97 -7.05 18.18
N MET A 305 10.59 -5.98 17.48
CA MET A 305 11.53 -5.00 16.90
C MET A 305 12.35 -4.28 17.98
N GLU A 306 11.82 -4.13 19.19
CA GLU A 306 12.56 -3.55 20.32
C GLU A 306 13.81 -4.37 20.66
N GLU A 307 13.72 -5.69 20.51
CA GLU A 307 14.84 -6.60 20.77
C GLU A 307 15.83 -6.65 19.60
N THR A 308 15.34 -6.64 18.36
CA THR A 308 16.16 -6.88 17.17
C THR A 308 16.77 -5.60 16.59
N MET A 309 16.08 -4.47 16.70
CA MET A 309 16.52 -3.15 16.19
C MET A 309 16.12 -2.02 17.17
N PRO A 310 16.66 -2.00 18.41
CA PRO A 310 16.21 -1.12 19.49
C PRO A 310 16.24 0.37 19.14
N GLU A 311 17.30 0.83 18.47
CA GLU A 311 17.42 2.25 18.10
C GLU A 311 16.37 2.66 17.06
N ALA A 312 16.13 1.81 16.06
CA ALA A 312 15.08 2.06 15.07
C ALA A 312 13.69 2.01 15.71
N TYR A 313 13.46 1.10 16.66
CA TYR A 313 12.19 0.98 17.38
C TYR A 313 11.90 2.22 18.22
N LYS A 314 12.90 2.74 18.94
CA LYS A 314 12.76 3.96 19.73
C LYS A 314 12.34 5.16 18.85
N ILE A 315 13.04 5.38 17.73
CA ILE A 315 12.70 6.45 16.78
C ILE A 315 11.32 6.20 16.17
N PHE A 316 10.95 4.94 15.94
CA PHE A 316 9.63 4.57 15.42
C PHE A 316 8.51 4.98 16.37
N VAL A 317 8.60 4.63 17.66
CA VAL A 317 7.62 5.03 18.67
C VAL A 317 7.51 6.56 18.76
N GLU A 318 8.64 7.27 18.80
CA GLU A 318 8.65 8.74 18.82
C GLU A 318 7.97 9.35 17.57
N ASN A 319 8.18 8.75 16.39
CA ASN A 319 7.57 9.21 15.15
C ASN A 319 6.06 8.92 15.13
N VAL A 320 5.62 7.74 15.57
CA VAL A 320 4.20 7.39 15.67
C VAL A 320 3.46 8.36 16.58
N ASP A 321 4.03 8.69 17.74
CA ASP A 321 3.47 9.67 18.68
C ASP A 321 3.35 11.07 18.07
N LYS A 322 4.38 11.54 17.34
CA LYS A 322 4.33 12.83 16.63
C LYS A 322 3.20 12.86 15.60
N ILE A 323 3.05 11.79 14.82
CA ILE A 323 2.03 11.70 13.77
C ILE A 323 0.63 11.66 14.40
N GLU A 324 0.41 10.85 15.44
CA GLU A 324 -0.87 10.79 16.14
C GLU A 324 -1.26 12.15 16.75
N ARG A 325 -0.32 12.85 17.39
CA ARG A 325 -0.56 14.20 17.94
C ARG A 325 -0.89 15.22 16.86
N HIS A 326 -0.23 15.16 15.71
CA HIS A 326 -0.51 16.09 14.59
C HIS A 326 -1.91 15.86 14.00
N PHE A 327 -2.26 14.61 13.69
CA PHE A 327 -3.57 14.28 13.13
C PHE A 327 -4.69 14.20 14.18
N LYS A 328 -4.33 14.24 15.46
CA LYS A 328 -5.22 14.09 16.62
C LYS A 328 -6.09 12.83 16.51
N ASP A 329 -5.54 11.73 16.01
CA ASP A 329 -6.28 10.50 15.74
C ASP A 329 -5.33 9.32 15.65
N MET A 330 -5.81 8.11 15.97
CA MET A 330 -5.04 6.88 15.82
C MET A 330 -4.59 6.72 14.36
N GLN A 331 -3.31 6.39 14.20
CA GLN A 331 -2.65 6.29 12.90
C GLN A 331 -2.31 4.85 12.56
N ASP A 332 -2.56 4.50 11.30
CA ASP A 332 -2.03 3.33 10.62
C ASP A 332 -0.81 3.80 9.81
N VAL A 333 0.36 3.25 10.14
CA VAL A 333 1.65 3.62 9.59
C VAL A 333 2.35 2.43 8.94
N GLU A 334 3.06 2.71 7.85
CA GLU A 334 3.94 1.76 7.18
C GLU A 334 5.38 2.28 7.30
N PHE A 335 6.33 1.39 7.59
CA PHE A 335 7.72 1.76 7.76
C PHE A 335 8.67 0.70 7.20
N THR A 336 9.90 1.11 6.94
CA THR A 336 11.01 0.23 6.56
C THR A 336 12.26 0.66 7.30
N VAL A 337 13.03 -0.31 7.78
CA VAL A 337 14.39 -0.13 8.27
C VAL A 337 15.34 -0.61 7.20
N GLU A 338 16.23 0.25 6.73
CA GLU A 338 17.29 -0.07 5.78
C GLU A 338 18.63 0.09 6.49
N ASN A 339 19.35 -1.01 6.70
CA ASN A 339 20.65 -1.04 7.39
C ASN A 339 20.66 -0.27 8.72
N GLY A 340 19.64 -0.50 9.56
CA GLY A 340 19.46 0.16 10.86
C GLY A 340 18.84 1.57 10.80
N LYS A 341 18.67 2.18 9.62
CA LYS A 341 18.00 3.47 9.48
C LYS A 341 16.50 3.30 9.25
N LEU A 342 15.68 3.87 10.14
CA LEU A 342 14.22 3.91 10.01
C LEU A 342 13.78 4.92 8.94
N TRP A 343 12.79 4.52 8.16
CA TRP A 343 12.07 5.34 7.19
C TRP A 343 10.55 5.13 7.32
N MET A 344 9.79 6.22 7.43
CA MET A 344 8.33 6.19 7.44
C MET A 344 7.80 6.32 6.01
N LEU A 345 7.04 5.33 5.55
CA LEU A 345 6.58 5.21 4.16
C LEU A 345 5.17 5.74 3.95
N GLN A 346 4.31 5.61 4.95
CA GLN A 346 2.92 6.03 4.86
C GLN A 346 2.38 6.30 6.26
N CYS A 347 1.46 7.24 6.36
CA CYS A 347 0.55 7.34 7.49
C CYS A 347 -0.86 7.64 6.97
N ARG A 348 -1.87 7.17 7.70
CA ARG A 348 -3.27 7.50 7.50
C ARG A 348 -4.02 7.30 8.81
N ASN A 349 -5.18 7.92 8.96
CA ASN A 349 -6.06 7.57 10.07
C ASN A 349 -6.43 6.09 9.96
N GLY A 350 -6.15 5.32 11.00
CA GLY A 350 -6.34 3.87 10.97
C GLY A 350 -7.81 3.50 11.00
N LYS A 351 -8.19 2.53 10.16
CA LYS A 351 -9.50 1.87 10.25
C LYS A 351 -9.58 1.09 11.56
N ARG A 352 -10.77 1.04 12.15
CA ARG A 352 -10.97 0.50 13.49
C ARG A 352 -12.40 0.01 13.69
N THR A 353 -12.61 -0.79 14.73
CA THR A 353 -13.94 -1.26 15.13
C THR A 353 -14.71 -0.17 15.85
N GLY A 354 -16.03 -0.34 15.98
CA GLY A 354 -16.88 0.58 16.74
C GLY A 354 -16.46 0.74 18.21
N VAL A 355 -16.04 -0.35 18.85
CA VAL A 355 -15.54 -0.33 20.24
C VAL A 355 -14.26 0.49 20.32
N ALA A 356 -13.31 0.22 19.42
CA ALA A 356 -12.05 0.95 19.36
C ALA A 356 -12.26 2.44 19.07
N ALA A 357 -13.16 2.79 18.14
CA ALA A 357 -13.47 4.19 17.82
C ALA A 357 -13.94 4.99 19.03
N LEU A 358 -14.86 4.44 19.83
CA LEU A 358 -15.34 5.08 21.05
C LEU A 358 -14.24 5.22 22.10
N LYS A 359 -13.51 4.14 22.38
CA LYS A 359 -12.44 4.16 23.38
C LYS A 359 -11.36 5.18 23.00
N ILE A 360 -10.90 5.16 21.75
CA ILE A 360 -9.89 6.09 21.25
C ILE A 360 -10.39 7.54 21.34
N ALA A 361 -11.63 7.82 20.94
CA ALA A 361 -12.18 9.17 21.03
C ALA A 361 -12.25 9.69 22.48
N ILE A 362 -12.62 8.84 23.43
CA ILE A 362 -12.64 9.17 24.86
C ILE A 362 -11.23 9.42 25.38
N ASP A 363 -10.29 8.52 25.08
CA ASP A 363 -8.91 8.61 25.53
C ASP A 363 -8.23 9.88 24.97
N LEU A 364 -8.43 10.22 23.69
CA LEU A 364 -7.90 11.46 23.09
C LEU A 364 -8.39 12.74 23.78
N VAL A 365 -9.63 12.75 24.28
CA VAL A 365 -10.18 13.88 25.05
C VAL A 365 -9.56 13.92 26.45
N ASN A 366 -9.44 12.77 27.11
CA ASN A 366 -8.84 12.66 28.43
C ASN A 366 -7.35 13.06 28.41
N ASP A 367 -6.64 12.71 27.34
CA ASP A 367 -5.24 13.06 27.09
C ASP A 367 -5.07 14.53 26.66
N GLY A 368 -6.16 15.28 26.47
CA GLY A 368 -6.14 16.68 26.06
C GLY A 368 -5.67 16.92 24.62
N ILE A 369 -5.69 15.89 23.76
CA ILE A 369 -5.24 15.96 22.36
C ILE A 369 -6.31 16.63 21.48
N CYS A 370 -7.58 16.36 21.75
CA CYS A 370 -8.70 16.99 21.07
C CYS A 370 -9.84 17.36 22.03
N ASP A 371 -10.71 18.28 21.61
CA ASP A 371 -11.92 18.59 22.36
C ASP A 371 -13.06 17.58 22.08
N LYS A 372 -14.13 17.66 22.88
CA LYS A 372 -15.30 16.76 22.72
C LYS A 372 -15.96 16.87 21.35
N HIS A 373 -15.96 18.05 20.75
CA HIS A 373 -16.58 18.27 19.44
C HIS A 373 -15.73 17.62 18.33
N GLU A 374 -14.41 17.81 18.37
CA GLU A 374 -13.46 17.12 17.50
C GLU A 374 -13.53 15.58 17.65
N ALA A 375 -13.68 15.08 18.88
CA ALA A 375 -13.77 13.66 19.17
C ALA A 375 -15.03 13.00 18.59
N ILE A 376 -16.19 13.67 18.69
CA ILE A 376 -17.46 13.15 18.12
C ILE A 376 -17.35 12.97 16.61
N LEU A 377 -16.66 13.87 15.91
CA LEU A 377 -16.48 13.79 14.45
C LEU A 377 -15.57 12.62 14.01
N LYS A 378 -14.83 11.99 14.94
CA LYS A 378 -14.00 10.80 14.66
C LYS A 378 -14.78 9.49 14.77
N VAL A 379 -15.98 9.52 15.34
CA VAL A 379 -16.86 8.36 15.47
C VAL A 379 -17.91 8.39 14.36
N GLU A 380 -17.65 7.65 13.29
CA GLU A 380 -18.59 7.49 12.18
C GLU A 380 -19.91 6.79 12.61
N PRO A 381 -21.05 7.09 11.97
CA PRO A 381 -22.32 6.41 12.27
C PRO A 381 -22.26 4.88 12.16
N ASP A 382 -21.45 4.35 11.23
CA ASP A 382 -21.30 2.91 11.06
C ASP A 382 -20.53 2.25 12.22
N HIS A 383 -19.65 2.97 12.92
CA HIS A 383 -19.05 2.48 14.16
C HIS A 383 -20.11 2.20 15.22
N ILE A 384 -21.15 3.03 15.31
CA ILE A 384 -22.26 2.81 16.25
C ILE A 384 -23.10 1.60 15.82
N LYS A 385 -23.34 1.42 14.51
CA LYS A 385 -24.05 0.23 14.00
C LYS A 385 -23.29 -1.06 14.30
N GLN A 386 -21.96 -1.05 14.25
CA GLN A 386 -21.16 -2.22 14.57
C GLN A 386 -21.34 -2.69 16.02
N LEU A 387 -21.57 -1.76 16.95
CA LEU A 387 -21.90 -2.09 18.35
C LEU A 387 -23.27 -2.76 18.49
N LEU A 388 -24.12 -2.64 17.47
CA LEU A 388 -25.43 -3.27 17.38
C LEU A 388 -25.41 -4.55 16.54
N HIS A 389 -24.23 -4.97 16.02
CA HIS A 389 -24.14 -6.21 15.25
C HIS A 389 -24.42 -7.44 16.12
N PRO A 390 -25.01 -8.48 15.54
CA PRO A 390 -25.18 -9.75 16.21
C PRO A 390 -23.83 -10.32 16.64
N ASN A 391 -23.75 -10.71 17.91
CA ASN A 391 -22.68 -11.56 18.42
C ASN A 391 -23.32 -12.83 18.96
N PHE A 392 -22.54 -13.92 18.98
CA PHE A 392 -22.94 -15.08 19.76
C PHE A 392 -23.07 -14.68 21.23
N THR A 393 -24.10 -15.17 21.91
CA THR A 393 -24.25 -14.89 23.35
C THR A 393 -23.15 -15.63 24.12
N ALA A 394 -22.81 -15.14 25.31
CA ALA A 394 -21.82 -15.79 26.17
C ALA A 394 -22.24 -17.24 26.46
N GLU A 395 -23.54 -17.50 26.66
CA GLU A 395 -24.06 -18.84 26.88
C GLU A 395 -23.89 -19.75 25.66
N ALA A 396 -24.05 -19.22 24.44
CA ALA A 396 -23.84 -19.99 23.22
C ALA A 396 -22.36 -20.36 23.03
N LEU A 397 -21.45 -19.40 23.26
CA LEU A 397 -20.01 -19.65 23.19
C LEU A 397 -19.52 -20.60 24.28
N ASP A 398 -20.12 -20.55 25.48
CA ASP A 398 -19.78 -21.43 26.58
C ASP A 398 -20.40 -22.82 26.51
N SER A 399 -21.38 -23.01 25.63
CA SER A 399 -22.04 -24.30 25.43
C SER A 399 -21.09 -25.37 24.91
N GLU A 400 -21.24 -26.59 25.43
CA GLU A 400 -20.48 -27.75 24.97
C GLU A 400 -20.74 -28.04 23.48
N ASP A 401 -21.95 -27.77 22.98
CA ASP A 401 -22.32 -27.93 21.57
C ASP A 401 -21.48 -27.03 20.65
N TYR A 402 -21.30 -25.76 21.01
CA TYR A 402 -20.44 -24.86 20.24
C TYR A 402 -18.98 -25.29 20.32
N LYS A 403 -18.46 -25.52 21.55
CA LYS A 403 -17.06 -25.90 21.79
C LYS A 403 -16.67 -27.18 21.05
N THR A 404 -17.56 -28.17 21.00
CA THR A 404 -17.32 -29.44 20.28
C THR A 404 -17.45 -29.32 18.76
N LYS A 405 -18.15 -28.30 18.24
CA LYS A 405 -18.30 -28.04 16.80
C LYS A 405 -17.26 -27.08 16.23
N VAL A 406 -16.39 -26.50 17.06
CA VAL A 406 -15.25 -25.73 16.58
C VAL A 406 -14.29 -26.68 15.86
N PHE A 407 -14.20 -26.54 14.54
CA PHE A 407 -13.34 -27.38 13.69
C PHE A 407 -12.01 -26.69 13.34
N ALA A 408 -11.93 -25.36 13.47
CA ALA A 408 -10.73 -24.58 13.18
C ALA A 408 -10.72 -23.26 13.96
N THR A 409 -9.54 -22.67 14.13
CA THR A 409 -9.36 -21.31 14.67
C THR A 409 -8.42 -20.54 13.74
N GLY A 410 -8.76 -19.29 13.44
CA GLY A 410 -7.96 -18.40 12.60
C GLY A 410 -7.66 -17.06 13.29
N LEU A 411 -7.08 -16.14 12.54
CA LEU A 411 -6.86 -14.77 12.99
C LEU A 411 -8.18 -13.97 12.95
N ALA A 412 -8.40 -13.12 13.96
CA ALA A 412 -9.61 -12.29 14.06
C ALA A 412 -9.55 -11.11 13.07
N GLY A 413 -9.86 -11.36 11.79
CA GLY A 413 -9.80 -10.35 10.72
C GLY A 413 -10.87 -9.25 10.79
N GLY A 414 -11.95 -9.46 11.54
CA GLY A 414 -13.01 -8.47 11.79
C GLY A 414 -13.95 -8.93 12.91
N PRO A 415 -14.62 -8.00 13.63
CA PRO A 415 -15.54 -8.35 14.70
C PRO A 415 -16.91 -8.79 14.16
N GLY A 416 -17.60 -9.66 14.91
CA GLY A 416 -18.99 -10.05 14.65
C GLY A 416 -19.19 -11.57 14.57
N ALA A 417 -20.46 -11.98 14.54
CA ALA A 417 -20.86 -13.38 14.31
C ALA A 417 -21.64 -13.50 13.01
N ALA A 418 -21.24 -14.42 12.14
CA ALA A 418 -21.88 -14.69 10.85
C ALA A 418 -22.40 -16.13 10.79
N VAL A 419 -23.59 -16.32 10.20
CA VAL A 419 -24.20 -17.64 9.97
C VAL A 419 -24.77 -17.68 8.55
N GLY A 420 -24.32 -18.64 7.75
CA GLY A 420 -24.76 -18.77 6.36
C GLY A 420 -24.28 -20.06 5.69
N LYS A 421 -24.72 -20.28 4.45
CA LYS A 421 -24.26 -21.40 3.61
C LYS A 421 -22.87 -21.07 3.02
N ILE A 422 -21.98 -22.05 2.98
CA ILE A 422 -20.64 -21.85 2.38
C ILE A 422 -20.77 -21.70 0.86
N VAL A 423 -20.13 -20.67 0.30
CA VAL A 423 -19.93 -20.47 -1.14
C VAL A 423 -18.45 -20.21 -1.42
N PHE A 424 -17.99 -20.63 -2.60
CA PHE A 424 -16.57 -20.58 -2.97
C PHE A 424 -16.25 -19.53 -4.05
N THR A 425 -17.27 -18.84 -4.57
CA THR A 425 -17.11 -17.84 -5.63
C THR A 425 -17.90 -16.57 -5.32
N THR A 426 -17.34 -15.43 -5.72
CA THR A 426 -17.94 -14.10 -5.55
C THR A 426 -19.28 -13.97 -6.25
N LYS A 427 -19.35 -14.45 -7.49
CA LYS A 427 -20.59 -14.48 -8.28
C LYS A 427 -21.71 -15.23 -7.56
N LYS A 428 -21.43 -16.38 -6.94
CA LYS A 428 -22.44 -17.11 -6.16
C LYS A 428 -22.86 -16.33 -4.92
N ALA A 429 -21.93 -15.64 -4.25
CA ALA A 429 -22.26 -14.81 -3.10
C ALA A 429 -23.22 -13.67 -3.50
N GLU A 430 -22.96 -12.99 -4.62
CA GLU A 430 -23.84 -11.93 -5.16
C GLU A 430 -25.22 -12.48 -5.56
N GLU A 431 -25.28 -13.58 -6.32
CA GLU A 431 -26.52 -14.24 -6.71
C GLU A 431 -27.35 -14.72 -5.49
N SER A 432 -26.70 -15.19 -4.43
CA SER A 432 -27.37 -15.60 -3.19
C SER A 432 -27.93 -14.40 -2.43
N LYS A 433 -27.22 -13.26 -2.40
CA LYS A 433 -27.75 -12.01 -1.80
C LYS A 433 -29.00 -11.54 -2.53
N GLU A 434 -29.01 -11.60 -3.87
CA GLU A 434 -30.19 -11.26 -4.67
C GLU A 434 -31.40 -12.15 -4.35
N LYS A 435 -31.16 -13.39 -3.91
CA LYS A 435 -32.19 -14.34 -3.46
C LYS A 435 -32.54 -14.21 -1.98
N GLY A 436 -31.89 -13.31 -1.23
CA GLY A 436 -32.08 -13.14 0.22
C GLY A 436 -31.49 -14.27 1.07
N GLU A 437 -30.56 -15.05 0.53
CA GLU A 437 -29.87 -16.12 1.27
C GLU A 437 -28.62 -15.58 1.98
N SER A 438 -28.42 -15.97 3.24
CA SER A 438 -27.19 -15.68 4.00
C SER A 438 -26.08 -16.68 3.62
N VAL A 439 -24.91 -16.17 3.26
CA VAL A 439 -23.77 -16.97 2.78
C VAL A 439 -22.45 -16.59 3.42
N ILE A 440 -21.55 -17.56 3.55
CA ILE A 440 -20.16 -17.39 4.01
C ILE A 440 -19.25 -17.64 2.81
N LEU A 441 -18.55 -16.60 2.35
CA LEU A 441 -17.56 -16.72 1.28
C LEU A 441 -16.27 -17.31 1.83
N LEU A 442 -15.90 -18.51 1.34
CA LEU A 442 -14.66 -19.18 1.68
C LEU A 442 -13.70 -19.15 0.48
N ARG A 443 -12.52 -18.58 0.68
CA ARG A 443 -11.46 -18.40 -0.32
C ARG A 443 -10.11 -18.74 0.32
N GLU A 444 -9.15 -19.15 -0.52
CA GLU A 444 -7.76 -19.31 -0.09
C GLU A 444 -7.15 -17.96 0.29
N CYS A 445 -7.28 -16.97 -0.59
CA CYS A 445 -7.05 -15.55 -0.32
C CYS A 445 -8.11 -14.71 -1.04
N THR A 446 -8.32 -13.46 -0.60
CA THR A 446 -9.19 -12.50 -1.29
C THR A 446 -8.36 -11.47 -2.05
N SER A 447 -8.86 -11.07 -3.22
CA SER A 447 -8.26 -10.02 -4.06
C SER A 447 -9.21 -8.82 -4.20
N PRO A 448 -8.75 -7.68 -4.75
CA PRO A 448 -9.60 -6.54 -5.06
C PRO A 448 -10.78 -6.87 -5.99
N GLU A 449 -10.69 -7.95 -6.76
CA GLU A 449 -11.77 -8.43 -7.63
C GLU A 449 -12.91 -9.07 -6.82
N ASP A 450 -12.63 -9.51 -5.60
CA ASP A 450 -13.60 -10.20 -4.75
C ASP A 450 -14.56 -9.27 -3.99
N VAL A 451 -14.37 -7.94 -4.09
CA VAL A 451 -15.10 -6.97 -3.26
C VAL A 451 -16.63 -7.05 -3.39
N GLY A 452 -17.15 -7.36 -4.58
CA GLY A 452 -18.58 -7.57 -4.78
C GLY A 452 -19.12 -8.73 -3.95
N GLY A 453 -18.44 -9.89 -4.00
CA GLY A 453 -18.80 -11.07 -3.23
C GLY A 453 -18.57 -10.93 -1.72
N MET A 454 -17.50 -10.23 -1.32
CA MET A 454 -17.22 -9.93 0.10
C MET A 454 -18.34 -9.07 0.69
N TRP A 455 -18.81 -8.03 -0.03
CA TRP A 455 -19.92 -7.20 0.39
C TRP A 455 -21.26 -7.94 0.38
N ALA A 456 -21.39 -8.97 -0.47
CA ALA A 456 -22.61 -9.75 -0.57
C ALA A 456 -22.79 -10.80 0.53
N SER A 457 -21.69 -11.19 1.17
CA SER A 457 -21.65 -12.20 2.22
C SER A 457 -22.19 -11.68 3.56
N ALA A 458 -22.52 -12.62 4.45
CA ALA A 458 -23.21 -12.43 5.73
C ALA A 458 -22.40 -11.66 6.78
#